data_AF-A0A1Y4JK96-F1
#
_entry.id   AF-A0A1Y4JK96-F1
#
_cell.length_a   1.000
_cell.length_b   1.000
_cell.length_c   1.000
_cell.angle_alpha   90.00
_cell.angle_beta   90.00
_cell.angle_gamma   90.00
#
_symmetry.space_group_name_H-M   'P 1'
#
loop_
_entity.id
_entity.type
_entity.pdbx_description
1 polymer ?
#
loop_
_entity_poly.entity_id
_entity_poly.type
_entity_poly.pdbx_seq_one_letter_code
_entity_poly.pdbx_strand_id
1 'polypeptide(L)'
;MTTINTTCPKIEAHSLHQVVLDLFESIAMQESALSYILCAESQKMKTALNMDGIDLCKLLEINDSATNMVHAVANLELVLKDKLEFVTNNLSYDGEGCCTDNNNPIC
;
A
#
# COMPACT_ATOMS: atom_id res chain seq x y z
N MET A 1 20.95 -9.30 -34.16
CA MET A 1 20.04 -8.32 -33.55
C MET A 1 18.84 -9.08 -33.02
N THR A 2 18.78 -9.34 -31.71
CA THR A 2 17.66 -10.03 -31.05
C THR A 2 16.64 -9.00 -30.60
N THR A 3 15.47 -8.99 -31.22
CA THR A 3 14.32 -8.17 -30.84
C THR A 3 13.68 -8.73 -29.57
N ILE A 4 13.76 -7.98 -28.48
CA ILE A 4 13.00 -8.21 -27.25
C ILE A 4 11.57 -7.74 -27.49
N ASN A 5 10.66 -8.68 -27.72
CA ASN A 5 9.22 -8.42 -27.72
C ASN A 5 8.78 -8.24 -26.27
N THR A 6 8.86 -7.02 -25.74
CA THR A 6 8.21 -6.68 -24.48
C THR A 6 6.70 -6.61 -24.73
N THR A 7 6.02 -7.73 -24.48
CA THR A 7 4.56 -7.78 -24.44
C THR A 7 4.11 -6.83 -23.33
N CYS A 8 3.60 -5.66 -23.71
CA CYS A 8 2.93 -4.75 -22.80
C CYS A 8 1.77 -5.53 -22.14
N PRO A 9 1.64 -5.54 -20.81
CA PRO A 9 0.54 -6.23 -20.15
C PRO A 9 -0.77 -5.73 -20.75
N LYS A 10 -1.52 -6.64 -21.36
CA LYS A 10 -2.84 -6.34 -21.91
C LYS A 10 -3.75 -6.04 -20.73
N ILE A 11 -4.08 -4.76 -20.51
CA ILE A 11 -5.07 -4.36 -19.51
C ILE A 11 -6.40 -4.92 -19.99
N GLU A 12 -6.90 -5.94 -19.30
CA GLU A 12 -8.23 -6.48 -19.56
C GLU A 12 -9.27 -5.45 -19.12
N ALA A 13 -10.37 -5.35 -19.87
CA ALA A 13 -11.47 -4.47 -19.51
C ALA A 13 -12.20 -5.07 -18.30
N HIS A 14 -11.92 -4.54 -17.11
CA HIS A 14 -12.57 -4.92 -15.86
C HIS A 14 -13.81 -4.04 -15.60
N SER A 15 -14.79 -4.56 -14.88
CA SER A 15 -15.93 -3.75 -14.42
C SER A 15 -15.44 -2.71 -13.41
N LEU A 16 -16.16 -1.58 -13.28
CA LEU A 16 -15.80 -0.53 -12.31
C LEU A 16 -15.66 -1.10 -10.89
N HIS A 17 -16.57 -2.00 -10.48
CA HIS A 17 -16.50 -2.66 -9.19
C HIS A 17 -15.21 -3.47 -8.99
N GLN A 18 -14.80 -4.24 -10.01
CA GLN A 18 -13.59 -5.04 -9.94
C GLN A 18 -12.34 -4.16 -9.89
N VAL A 19 -12.27 -3.10 -10.70
CA VAL A 19 -11.15 -2.15 -10.66
C VAL A 19 -10.99 -1.51 -9.29
N VAL A 20 -12.10 -1.16 -8.64
CA VAL A 20 -12.10 -0.56 -7.31
C VAL A 20 -11.63 -1.56 -6.25
N LEU A 21 -12.10 -2.81 -6.30
CA LEU A 21 -11.65 -3.88 -5.41
C LEU A 21 -10.15 -4.17 -5.59
N ASP A 22 -9.69 -4.33 -6.84
CA ASP A 22 -8.28 -4.58 -7.16
C ASP A 22 -7.40 -3.43 -6.64
N LEU A 23 -7.89 -2.19 -6.72
CA LEU A 23 -7.19 -1.02 -6.22
C LEU A 23 -7.12 -1.00 -4.69
N PHE A 24 -8.22 -1.29 -3.98
CA PHE A 24 -8.21 -1.43 -2.53
C PHE A 24 -7.28 -2.57 -2.06
N GLU A 25 -7.31 -3.70 -2.74
CA GLU A 25 -6.40 -4.82 -2.47
C GLU A 25 -4.94 -4.40 -2.68
N SER A 26 -4.64 -3.64 -3.73
CA SER A 26 -3.28 -3.13 -3.98
C SER A 26 -2.79 -2.16 -2.90
N ILE A 27 -3.68 -1.33 -2.34
CA ILE A 27 -3.38 -0.42 -1.22
C ILE A 27 -3.13 -1.23 0.05
N ALA A 28 -4.03 -2.17 0.38
CA ALA A 28 -3.88 -3.03 1.56
C ALA A 28 -2.61 -3.88 1.51
N MET A 29 -2.23 -4.40 0.33
CA MET A 29 -0.95 -5.07 0.12
C MET A 29 0.24 -4.15 0.37
N GLN A 30 0.19 -2.90 -0.11
CA GLN A 30 1.26 -1.92 0.09
C GLN A 30 1.40 -1.55 1.57
N GLU A 31 0.30 -1.30 2.29
CA GLU A 31 0.31 -1.06 3.74
C GLU A 31 0.90 -2.25 4.51
N SER A 32 0.51 -3.47 4.13
CA SER A 32 1.05 -4.70 4.75
C SER A 32 2.55 -4.84 4.51
N ALA A 33 3.03 -4.56 3.30
CA ALA A 33 4.45 -4.59 2.98
C ALA A 33 5.26 -3.56 3.81
N LEU A 34 4.72 -2.35 4.00
CA LEU A 34 5.35 -1.33 4.84
C LEU A 34 5.46 -1.77 6.30
N SER A 35 4.41 -2.40 6.85
CA SER A 35 4.43 -2.97 8.21
C SER A 35 5.53 -4.02 8.37
N TYR A 36 5.71 -4.91 7.39
CA TYR A 36 6.80 -5.91 7.42
C TYR A 36 8.19 -5.28 7.40
N ILE A 37 8.38 -4.22 6.61
CA ILE A 37 9.65 -3.48 6.57
C ILE A 37 9.96 -2.89 7.96
N LEU A 38 8.99 -2.22 8.58
CA LEU A 38 9.16 -1.64 9.92
C LEU A 38 9.44 -2.70 10.98
N CYS A 39 8.77 -3.84 10.89
CA CYS A 39 9.01 -4.97 11.80
C CYS A 39 10.45 -5.50 11.64
N ALA A 40 10.94 -5.65 10.41
CA ALA A 40 12.32 -6.05 10.14
C ALA A 40 13.34 -5.05 10.70
N GLU A 41 13.12 -3.75 10.55
CA GLU A 41 13.98 -2.71 11.15
C GLU A 41 13.98 -2.77 12.68
N SER A 42 12.81 -2.96 13.30
CA SER A 42 12.70 -3.13 14.75
C SER A 42 13.46 -4.36 15.26
N GLN A 43 13.35 -5.50 14.54
CA GLN A 43 14.12 -6.69 14.90
C GLN A 43 15.63 -6.48 14.73
N LYS A 44 16.07 -5.77 13.69
CA LYS A 44 17.49 -5.41 13.53
C LYS A 44 18.00 -4.59 14.71
N MET A 45 17.27 -3.55 15.12
CA MET A 45 17.60 -2.77 16.32
C MET A 45 17.62 -3.63 17.59
N LYS A 46 16.61 -4.49 17.78
CA LYS A 46 16.54 -5.39 18.93
C LYS A 46 17.74 -6.34 18.98
N THR A 47 18.13 -6.92 17.85
CA THR A 47 19.32 -7.79 17.79
C THR A 47 20.58 -7.00 18.06
N ALA A 48 20.73 -5.80 17.49
CA ALA A 48 21.90 -4.94 17.71
C ALA A 48 22.08 -4.60 19.20
N LEU A 49 21.00 -4.28 19.91
CA LEU A 49 21.02 -3.98 21.35
C LEU A 49 21.40 -5.17 22.23
N ASN A 50 21.18 -6.40 21.75
CA ASN A 50 21.50 -7.63 22.47
C ASN A 50 22.82 -8.26 21.99
N MET A 51 23.56 -7.60 21.09
CA MET A 51 24.79 -8.14 20.53
C MET A 51 25.99 -7.83 21.43
N ASP A 52 26.66 -8.87 21.93
CA ASP A 52 27.85 -8.71 22.76
C ASP A 52 28.98 -8.00 21.99
N GLY A 53 29.54 -6.96 22.59
CA GLY A 53 30.68 -6.22 22.01
C GLY A 53 30.33 -5.26 20.87
N ILE A 54 29.06 -4.87 20.71
CA ILE A 54 28.69 -3.79 19.79
C ILE A 54 29.24 -2.44 20.29
N ASP A 55 29.94 -1.72 19.42
CA ASP A 55 30.38 -0.36 19.71
C ASP A 55 29.26 0.65 19.42
N LEU A 56 29.33 1.81 20.07
CA LEU A 56 28.31 2.85 19.94
C LEU A 56 28.18 3.36 18.50
N CYS A 57 29.26 3.41 17.72
CA CYS A 57 29.23 3.91 16.35
C CYS A 57 28.40 2.98 15.44
N LYS A 58 28.62 1.67 15.53
CA LYS A 58 27.81 0.67 14.80
C LYS A 58 26.36 0.68 15.24
N LEU A 59 26.11 0.86 16.53
CA LEU A 59 24.73 0.95 17.04
C LEU A 59 24.01 2.19 16.48
N LEU A 60 24.69 3.34 16.41
CA LEU A 60 24.17 4.55 15.79
C LEU A 60 23.95 4.39 14.29
N GLU A 61 24.87 3.73 13.56
CA GLU A 61 24.67 3.43 12.13
C GLU A 61 23.43 2.57 11.88
N ILE A 62 23.17 1.56 12.72
CA ILE A 62 21.95 0.73 12.63
C ILE A 62 20.70 1.56 12.92
N ASN A 63 20.76 2.47 13.89
CA ASN A 63 19.65 3.36 14.22
C ASN A 63 19.36 4.38 13.11
N ASP A 64 20.39 4.98 12.52
CA ASP A 64 20.28 5.90 11.39
C ASP A 64 19.64 5.21 10.19
N SER A 65 20.04 3.96 9.91
CA SER A 65 19.41 3.14 8.87
C SER A 65 17.91 2.90 9.15
N ALA A 66 17.55 2.54 10.39
CA ALA A 66 16.16 2.34 10.78
C ALA A 66 15.35 3.65 10.68
N THR A 67 15.94 4.78 11.08
CA THR A 67 15.32 6.10 11.02
C THR A 67 15.04 6.53 9.57
N ASN A 68 16.02 6.34 8.68
CA ASN A 68 15.85 6.60 7.25
C ASN A 68 14.73 5.75 6.63
N MET A 69 14.61 4.49 7.05
CA MET A 69 13.52 3.62 6.62
C MET A 69 12.15 4.09 7.14
N VAL A 70 12.05 4.51 8.41
CA VAL A 70 10.81 5.10 8.95
C VAL A 70 10.39 6.33 8.15
N HIS A 71 11.34 7.21 7.80
CA HIS A 71 11.05 8.37 6.96
C HIS A 71 10.58 7.99 5.56
N ALA A 72 11.23 7.01 4.92
CA ALA A 72 10.79 6.52 3.61
C ALA A 72 9.40 5.89 3.66
N VAL A 73 9.10 5.11 4.69
CA VAL A 73 7.78 4.49 4.91
C VAL A 73 6.70 5.55 5.11
N ALA A 74 6.95 6.57 5.93
CA ALA A 74 5.99 7.67 6.14
C ALA A 74 5.66 8.42 4.83
N ASN A 75 6.65 8.63 3.96
CA ASN A 75 6.40 9.23 2.64
C ASN A 75 5.54 8.32 1.75
N LEU A 76 5.76 7.01 1.79
CA LEU A 76 4.93 6.05 1.05
C LEU A 76 3.50 5.98 1.61
N GLU A 77 3.34 6.09 2.93
CA GLU A 77 2.03 6.16 3.59
C GLU A 77 1.23 7.40 3.17
N LEU A 78 1.89 8.57 3.03
CA LEU A 78 1.24 9.76 2.49
C LEU A 78 0.76 9.53 1.05
N VAL A 79 1.59 8.92 0.19
CA VAL A 79 1.20 8.59 -1.19
C VAL A 79 0.04 7.59 -1.22
N LEU A 80 0.00 6.63 -0.30
CA LEU A 80 -1.11 5.68 -0.17
C LEU A 80 -2.40 6.38 0.24
N LYS A 81 -2.32 7.29 1.20
CA LYS A 81 -3.44 8.14 1.61
C LYS A 81 -3.97 8.97 0.44
N ASP A 82 -3.09 9.61 -0.33
CA ASP A 82 -3.48 10.41 -1.50
C ASP A 82 -4.18 9.56 -2.55
N LYS A 83 -3.71 8.32 -2.79
CA LYS A 83 -4.38 7.36 -3.70
C LYS A 83 -5.76 6.98 -3.18
N LEU A 84 -5.89 6.69 -1.88
CA LEU A 84 -7.17 6.34 -1.27
C LEU A 84 -8.17 7.50 -1.37
N GLU A 85 -7.73 8.71 -1.04
CA GLU A 85 -8.55 9.93 -1.14
C GLU A 85 -8.98 10.20 -2.59
N PHE A 86 -8.07 10.04 -3.56
CA PHE A 86 -8.40 10.15 -4.98
C PHE A 86 -9.51 9.17 -5.37
N VAL A 87 -9.43 7.91 -4.94
CA VAL A 87 -10.45 6.90 -5.24
C VAL A 87 -11.78 7.25 -4.59
N THR A 88 -11.79 7.58 -3.31
CA THR A 88 -13.02 7.94 -2.58
C THR A 88 -13.70 9.17 -3.17
N ASN A 89 -12.94 10.19 -3.59
CA ASN A 89 -13.49 11.42 -4.17
C ASN A 89 -14.03 11.26 -5.60
N ASN A 90 -13.56 10.24 -6.33
CA ASN A 90 -13.96 9.99 -7.73
C ASN A 90 -14.96 8.83 -7.87
N LEU A 91 -15.28 8.13 -6.79
CA LEU A 91 -16.38 7.18 -6.74
C LEU A 91 -17.70 7.95 -6.54
N SER A 92 -18.33 8.38 -7.64
CA SER A 92 -19.72 8.84 -7.60
C SER A 92 -20.60 7.71 -7.05
N TYR A 93 -21.17 7.91 -5.85
CA TYR A 93 -22.23 7.05 -5.35
C TYR A 93 -23.50 7.41 -6.11
N ASP A 94 -23.76 6.75 -7.24
CA ASP A 94 -25.06 6.81 -7.91
C ASP A 94 -26.06 6.03 -7.06
N GLY A 95 -26.52 6.67 -5.97
CA GLY A 95 -27.60 6.20 -5.10
C GLY A 95 -28.99 6.33 -5.74
N GLU A 96 -29.09 6.56 -7.05
CA GLU A 96 -30.33 6.62 -7.80
C GLU A 96 -30.52 5.34 -8.59
N GLY A 97 -30.98 4.27 -7.93
CA GLY A 97 -31.27 3.03 -8.67
C GLY A 97 -32.09 1.95 -7.99
N CYS A 98 -32.35 1.99 -6.67
CA CYS A 98 -33.04 0.86 -6.03
C CYS A 98 -34.52 1.08 -5.67
N CYS A 99 -35.01 2.31 -5.49
CA CYS A 99 -36.43 2.53 -5.19
C CYS A 99 -36.97 3.76 -5.95
N THR A 100 -37.15 3.66 -7.27
CA THR A 100 -38.05 4.58 -8.02
C THR A 100 -39.33 3.88 -8.51
N ASP A 101 -39.44 2.56 -8.33
CA ASP A 101 -40.63 1.81 -8.66
C ASP A 101 -41.49 1.56 -7.42
N ASN A 102 -42.56 2.34 -7.27
CA ASN A 102 -43.57 2.22 -6.20
C ASN A 102 -44.39 0.90 -6.23
N ASN A 103 -43.90 -0.15 -6.90
CA ASN A 103 -44.61 -1.42 -7.08
C ASN A 103 -43.74 -2.68 -6.83
N ASN A 104 -42.52 -2.54 -6.30
CA ASN A 104 -41.72 -3.71 -5.92
C ASN A 104 -41.83 -3.99 -4.41
N PRO A 105 -42.29 -5.18 -3.96
CA PRO A 105 -42.46 -5.50 -2.53
C PRO A 105 -41.15 -5.86 -1.82
N ILE A 106 -40.00 -5.54 -2.44
CA ILE A 106 -38.64 -5.76 -1.90
C ILE A 106 -37.92 -4.41 -1.67
N CYS A 107 -38.63 -3.28 -1.76
CA CYS A 107 -38.48 -2.19 -0.81
C CYS A 107 -39.70 -2.32 0.14
#